data_AF-U4R321-F1
#
_entry.id   AF-U4R321-F1
#
_cell.length_a   1.000
_cell.length_b   1.000
_cell.length_c   1.000
_cell.angle_alpha   90.00
_cell.angle_beta   90.00
_cell.angle_gamma   90.00
#
_symmetry.space_group_name_H-M   'P 1'
#
loop_
_entity.id
_entity.type
_entity.pdbx_description
1 polymer ?
#
loop_
_entity_poly.entity_id
_entity_poly.type
_entity_poly.pdbx_seq_one_letter_code
_entity_poly.pdbx_strand_id
1 'polypeptide(L)'
;MVNLFSAKSQKRIELGYIWTFILVAVFTIALTITGFLLQPNDFHTIATNVLKHPSLFILNGFPVLAGILFFYLVFNNVFFSVSLVSIVFHVVSLINRFKIIFRDDPFVPQDVFLGAEAANIMSDTKMKLDITLISLVLIFSLAMLVLGVFIKFKKIKVPIKIAGCVAIVGIAILSNTFVYSSREIYDRMPSKSKANVAAVFNDVGFNYCFLYNMSAYKMEVPENYSKSAAEKLVKKYTKSKATPKVKANVIIVMNEAFSDISLDKAFKFSPEDDPLKNFKVIGKEKNSVSGHLVVPNFGGGTANTEFDVMTGMQTLNLNTVPTSSFRLIHRNIKSIAGVFGSDSYEKYFMHPGDSWFYNRANVYRFLGVENQTFIDQFKKPQDLKGSLISDKAAGEKIISLYEKNTDSGKNPVFNYNVTIQNHMPYTSNKYNGLKVKEVPTDKQLSPQAKTLLSNYFEGVRDEDKLLKTLTDYFRKRQEPVILVFFGDHKPSLGDSYLAYKEAGIDINESGTIEQAMMSREVPYIIWANDSAGNSLDFASSAGNLGLPEDNTISANYLGAIVLQLMGYDGYDPYFDFLNELRKELPVITRYNFKTKNGYTDKLTEKQQALVQDLRIWQYYRMTSDKAN
;
A
#
# COMPACT_ATOMS: atom_id res chain seq x y z
N MET A 1 37.56 -34.54 45.29
CA MET A 1 38.51 -33.86 44.39
C MET A 1 38.98 -34.86 43.34
N VAL A 2 38.31 -34.92 42.19
CA VAL A 2 38.78 -35.66 41.02
C VAL A 2 39.14 -34.61 39.97
N ASN A 3 40.41 -34.61 39.59
CA ASN A 3 41.06 -33.62 38.76
C ASN A 3 40.71 -33.88 37.28
N LEU A 4 39.65 -33.24 36.78
CA LEU A 4 39.18 -33.36 35.39
C LEU A 4 39.71 -32.26 34.44
N PHE A 5 40.61 -31.39 34.90
CA PHE A 5 41.19 -30.31 34.08
C PHE A 5 42.67 -30.53 33.69
N SER A 6 43.07 -31.78 33.52
CA SER A 6 44.29 -32.12 32.77
C SER A 6 43.95 -32.36 31.30
N ALA A 7 43.42 -31.34 30.63
CA ALA A 7 43.33 -31.36 29.17
C ALA A 7 44.73 -31.09 28.62
N LYS A 8 45.42 -32.16 28.21
CA LYS A 8 46.56 -32.08 27.28
C LYS A 8 46.22 -31.02 26.23
N SER A 9 47.16 -30.11 25.99
CA SER A 9 47.15 -29.14 24.87
C SER A 9 46.69 -29.84 23.58
N GLN A 10 45.38 -29.81 23.30
CA GLN A 10 44.85 -30.23 22.01
C GLN A 10 45.47 -29.27 21.01
N LYS A 11 46.26 -29.81 20.08
CA LYS A 11 46.83 -29.06 18.95
C LYS A 11 45.67 -28.34 18.26
N ARG A 12 45.53 -27.04 18.51
CA ARG A 12 44.51 -26.22 17.86
C ARG A 12 44.91 -26.11 16.40
N ILE A 13 44.00 -26.45 15.50
CA ILE A 13 44.23 -26.36 14.06
C ILE A 13 44.35 -24.87 13.71
N GLU A 14 45.45 -24.46 13.11
CA GLU A 14 45.64 -23.10 12.60
C GLU A 14 45.55 -23.10 11.07
N LEU A 15 44.56 -22.39 10.53
CA LEU A 15 44.36 -22.26 9.10
C LEU A 15 45.06 -21.01 8.54
N GLY A 16 45.73 -21.20 7.39
CA GLY A 16 46.36 -20.12 6.61
C GLY A 16 45.35 -19.31 5.79
N TYR A 17 45.83 -18.22 5.16
CA TYR A 17 44.99 -17.25 4.46
C TYR A 17 44.18 -17.83 3.29
N ILE A 18 44.71 -18.83 2.57
CA ILE A 18 44.00 -19.51 1.47
C ILE A 18 42.74 -20.19 2.01
N TRP A 19 42.86 -20.93 3.11
CA TRP A 19 41.73 -21.60 3.76
C TRP A 19 40.73 -20.59 4.34
N THR A 20 41.22 -19.47 4.88
CA THR A 20 40.33 -18.36 5.28
C THR A 20 39.48 -17.89 4.10
N PHE A 21 40.10 -17.59 2.95
CA PHE A 21 39.40 -17.08 1.78
C PHE A 21 38.37 -18.09 1.24
N ILE A 22 38.76 -19.36 1.14
CA ILE A 22 37.86 -20.46 0.72
C ILE A 22 36.66 -20.56 1.66
N LEU A 23 36.90 -20.59 2.98
CA LEU A 23 35.81 -20.70 3.95
C LEU A 23 34.87 -19.49 3.90
N VAL A 24 35.40 -18.27 3.77
CA VAL A 24 34.57 -17.08 3.60
C VAL A 24 33.69 -17.20 2.35
N ALA A 25 34.27 -17.57 1.19
CA ALA A 25 33.51 -17.72 -0.04
C ALA A 25 32.43 -18.82 0.07
N VAL A 26 32.79 -19.99 0.61
CA VAL A 26 31.86 -21.11 0.80
C VAL A 26 30.72 -20.72 1.73
N PHE A 27 31.01 -20.08 2.87
CA PHE A 27 29.97 -19.67 3.81
C PHE A 27 29.11 -18.52 3.28
N THR A 28 29.67 -17.58 2.53
CA THR A 28 28.87 -16.56 1.83
C THR A 28 27.86 -17.23 0.89
N ILE A 29 28.32 -18.17 0.05
CA ILE A 29 27.44 -18.89 -0.88
C ILE A 29 26.37 -19.67 -0.11
N ALA A 30 26.78 -20.45 0.90
CA ALA A 30 25.88 -21.26 1.70
C ALA A 30 24.80 -20.41 2.38
N LEU A 31 25.20 -19.35 3.09
CA LEU A 31 24.26 -18.46 3.79
C LEU A 31 23.35 -17.69 2.83
N THR A 32 23.82 -17.36 1.63
CA THR A 32 22.98 -16.71 0.60
C THR A 32 21.91 -17.67 0.10
N ILE A 33 22.29 -18.91 -0.23
CA ILE A 33 21.36 -19.95 -0.66
C ILE A 33 20.32 -20.23 0.43
N THR A 34 20.76 -20.43 1.68
CA THR A 34 19.82 -20.67 2.79
C THR A 34 18.93 -19.46 3.05
N GLY A 35 19.43 -18.23 2.93
CA GLY A 35 18.60 -17.02 3.00
C GLY A 35 17.48 -16.99 1.94
N PHE A 36 17.76 -17.46 0.73
CA PHE A 36 16.72 -17.67 -0.29
C PHE A 36 15.75 -18.77 0.11
N LEU A 37 16.22 -19.93 0.58
CA LEU A 37 15.37 -21.04 1.02
C LEU A 37 14.44 -20.69 2.19
N LEU A 38 14.80 -19.69 2.99
CA LEU A 38 13.95 -19.18 4.06
C LEU A 38 12.76 -18.37 3.54
N GLN A 39 12.71 -17.98 2.27
CA GLN A 39 11.57 -17.23 1.72
C GLN A 39 10.31 -18.12 1.63
N PRO A 40 9.11 -17.51 1.63
CA PRO A 40 7.84 -18.23 1.46
C PRO A 40 7.67 -18.96 0.11
N ASN A 41 8.32 -18.46 -0.94
CA ASN A 41 8.24 -19.07 -2.27
C ASN A 41 8.83 -20.49 -2.30
N ASP A 42 8.35 -21.32 -3.21
CA ASP A 42 8.92 -22.64 -3.43
C ASP A 42 10.32 -22.55 -4.05
N PHE A 43 11.13 -23.58 -3.81
CA PHE A 43 12.51 -23.64 -4.28
C PHE A 43 12.66 -23.47 -5.79
N HIS A 44 11.73 -24.02 -6.59
CA HIS A 44 11.82 -23.96 -8.04
C HIS A 44 11.61 -22.54 -8.55
N THR A 45 10.65 -21.79 -7.99
CA THR A 45 10.42 -20.37 -8.31
C THR A 45 11.67 -19.53 -8.01
N ILE A 46 12.24 -19.70 -6.81
CA ILE A 46 13.43 -18.99 -6.37
C ILE A 46 14.63 -19.32 -7.28
N ALA A 47 14.88 -20.60 -7.55
CA ALA A 47 15.96 -21.05 -8.42
C ALA A 47 15.80 -20.49 -9.85
N THR A 48 14.58 -20.51 -10.38
CA THR A 48 14.27 -19.97 -11.70
C THR A 48 14.56 -18.46 -11.77
N ASN A 49 14.16 -17.69 -10.76
CA ASN A 49 14.40 -16.25 -10.70
C ASN A 49 15.91 -15.96 -10.63
N VAL A 50 16.66 -16.66 -9.79
CA VAL A 50 18.11 -16.48 -9.67
C VAL A 50 18.84 -16.87 -10.96
N LEU A 51 18.42 -17.94 -11.65
CA LEU A 51 19.02 -18.34 -12.92
C LEU A 51 18.74 -17.33 -14.04
N LYS A 52 17.52 -16.78 -14.10
CA LYS A 52 17.15 -15.74 -15.08
C LYS A 52 17.78 -14.39 -14.76
N HIS A 53 17.97 -14.09 -13.47
CA HIS A 53 18.53 -12.84 -12.97
C HIS A 53 19.67 -13.09 -11.99
N PRO A 54 20.88 -13.45 -12.47
CA PRO A 54 22.03 -13.77 -11.61
C PRO A 54 22.44 -12.64 -10.66
N SER A 55 22.09 -11.39 -10.97
CA SER A 55 22.27 -10.24 -10.09
C SER A 55 21.59 -10.40 -8.73
N LEU A 56 20.48 -11.15 -8.64
CA LEU A 56 19.78 -11.42 -7.38
C LEU A 56 20.69 -12.11 -6.36
N PHE A 57 21.53 -13.06 -6.82
CA PHE A 57 22.47 -13.75 -5.95
C PHE A 57 23.52 -12.80 -5.40
N ILE A 58 24.04 -11.91 -6.26
CA ILE A 58 25.04 -10.90 -5.86
C ILE A 58 24.44 -9.90 -4.87
N LEU A 59 23.24 -9.39 -5.15
CA LEU A 59 22.56 -8.39 -4.33
C LEU A 59 22.13 -8.94 -2.96
N ASN A 60 21.77 -10.22 -2.87
CA ASN A 60 21.45 -10.82 -1.58
C ASN A 60 22.68 -11.36 -0.84
N GLY A 61 23.74 -11.74 -1.56
CA GLY A 61 24.97 -12.31 -0.99
C GLY A 61 26.04 -11.31 -0.59
N PHE A 62 26.09 -10.13 -1.22
CA PHE A 62 27.05 -9.09 -0.85
C PHE A 62 26.92 -8.62 0.61
N PRO A 63 25.70 -8.37 1.17
CA PRO A 63 25.56 -7.98 2.58
C PRO A 63 26.06 -9.08 3.53
N VAL A 64 25.86 -10.34 3.15
CA VAL A 64 26.36 -11.52 3.89
C VAL A 64 27.89 -11.58 3.84
N LEU A 65 28.49 -11.40 2.66
CA LEU A 65 29.95 -11.34 2.47
C LEU A 65 30.58 -10.21 3.29
N ALA A 66 30.02 -9.00 3.18
CA ALA A 66 30.49 -7.83 3.91
C ALA A 66 30.44 -8.06 5.43
N GLY A 67 29.34 -8.65 5.92
CA GLY A 67 29.20 -9.06 7.32
C GLY A 67 30.27 -10.07 7.73
N ILE A 68 30.48 -11.13 6.93
CA ILE A 68 31.47 -12.16 7.25
C ILE A 68 32.88 -11.58 7.31
N LEU A 69 33.25 -10.74 6.33
CA LEU A 69 34.56 -10.12 6.29
C LEU A 69 34.76 -9.15 7.47
N PHE A 70 33.75 -8.33 7.78
CA PHE A 70 33.82 -7.37 8.88
C PHE A 70 34.05 -8.08 10.21
N PHE A 71 33.19 -9.05 10.56
CA PHE A 71 33.31 -9.77 11.82
C PHE A 71 34.50 -10.73 11.84
N TYR A 72 34.98 -11.20 10.69
CA TYR A 72 36.26 -11.91 10.61
C TYR A 72 37.42 -11.00 11.02
N LEU A 73 37.47 -9.75 10.59
CA LEU A 73 38.52 -8.81 11.00
C LEU A 73 38.44 -8.48 12.50
N VAL A 74 37.22 -8.34 13.03
CA VAL A 74 36.98 -8.11 14.47
C VAL A 74 37.45 -9.31 15.29
N PHE A 75 36.93 -10.51 15.02
CA PHE A 75 37.17 -11.71 15.82
C PHE A 75 38.47 -12.46 15.46
N ASN A 76 39.03 -12.21 14.27
CA ASN A 76 40.08 -13.03 13.65
C ASN A 76 39.70 -14.51 13.52
N ASN A 77 38.42 -14.80 13.35
CA ASN A 77 37.90 -16.16 13.24
C ASN A 77 36.68 -16.20 12.30
N VAL A 78 36.77 -17.01 11.24
CA VAL A 78 35.69 -17.12 10.24
C VAL A 78 34.45 -17.76 10.86
N PHE A 79 34.59 -18.75 11.75
CA PHE A 79 33.44 -19.44 12.33
C PHE A 79 32.66 -18.56 13.32
N PHE A 80 33.33 -17.75 14.14
CA PHE A 80 32.64 -16.75 14.97
C PHE A 80 31.92 -15.71 14.13
N SER A 81 32.55 -15.28 13.04
CA SER A 81 31.94 -14.37 12.08
C SER A 81 30.68 -14.97 11.45
N VAL A 82 30.78 -16.18 10.90
CA VAL A 82 29.66 -16.90 10.26
C VAL A 82 28.55 -17.21 11.26
N SER A 83 28.87 -17.56 12.51
CA SER A 83 27.87 -17.75 13.57
C SER A 83 27.05 -16.49 13.79
N LEU A 84 27.69 -15.32 13.88
CA LEU A 84 27.01 -14.05 14.11
C LEU A 84 26.22 -13.58 12.87
N VAL A 85 26.81 -13.71 11.68
CA VAL A 85 26.14 -13.33 10.43
C VAL A 85 24.95 -14.23 10.16
N SER A 86 25.09 -15.55 10.36
CA SER A 86 23.99 -16.50 10.22
C SER A 86 22.84 -16.15 11.14
N ILE A 87 23.09 -15.92 12.45
CA ILE A 87 21.99 -15.60 13.37
C ILE A 87 21.29 -14.31 12.97
N VAL A 88 22.03 -13.25 12.61
CA VAL A 88 21.41 -11.97 12.21
C VAL A 88 20.57 -12.16 10.96
N PHE A 89 21.16 -12.61 9.85
CA PHE A 89 20.48 -12.65 8.55
C PHE A 89 19.39 -13.71 8.44
N HIS A 90 19.58 -14.89 9.04
CA HIS A 90 18.55 -15.92 9.01
C HIS A 90 17.39 -15.62 9.94
N VAL A 91 17.63 -15.06 11.15
CA VAL A 91 16.52 -14.70 12.05
C VAL A 91 15.67 -13.60 11.43
N VAL A 92 16.26 -12.55 10.84
CA VAL A 92 15.46 -11.51 10.17
C VAL A 92 14.74 -12.05 8.92
N SER A 93 15.35 -12.98 8.17
CA SER A 93 14.70 -13.63 7.04
C SER A 93 13.53 -14.52 7.49
N LEU A 94 13.65 -15.18 8.65
CA LEU A 94 12.57 -15.95 9.28
C LEU A 94 11.44 -15.03 9.75
N ILE A 95 11.75 -13.90 10.40
CA ILE A 95 10.76 -12.90 10.77
C ILE A 95 10.01 -12.42 9.53
N ASN A 96 10.73 -12.10 8.45
CA ASN A 96 10.13 -11.74 7.17
C ASN A 96 9.24 -12.85 6.62
N ARG A 97 9.71 -14.12 6.60
CA ARG A 97 8.93 -15.27 6.14
C ARG A 97 7.62 -15.38 6.91
N PHE A 98 7.67 -15.34 8.23
CA PHE A 98 6.47 -15.46 9.06
C PHE A 98 5.55 -14.27 8.88
N LYS A 99 6.07 -13.04 8.83
CA LYS A 99 5.25 -11.87 8.51
C LYS A 99 4.56 -12.05 7.15
N ILE A 100 5.26 -12.43 6.08
CA ILE A 100 4.60 -12.62 4.78
C ILE A 100 3.55 -13.74 4.82
N ILE A 101 3.85 -14.91 5.41
CA ILE A 101 2.92 -16.05 5.46
C ILE A 101 1.64 -15.71 6.25
N PHE A 102 1.79 -15.05 7.40
CA PHE A 102 0.66 -14.80 8.30
C PHE A 102 -0.02 -13.46 8.05
N ARG A 103 0.65 -12.54 7.37
CA ARG A 103 0.25 -11.14 7.29
C ARG A 103 0.32 -10.51 5.90
N ASP A 104 0.84 -11.22 4.89
CA ASP A 104 1.07 -10.69 3.53
C ASP A 104 1.76 -9.30 3.51
N ASP A 105 2.61 -9.06 4.52
CA ASP A 105 3.35 -7.81 4.72
C ASP A 105 4.80 -8.15 5.09
N PRO A 106 5.82 -7.69 4.34
CA PRO A 106 7.21 -8.03 4.61
C PRO A 106 7.75 -7.34 5.86
N PHE A 107 8.84 -7.88 6.41
CA PHE A 107 9.59 -7.21 7.46
C PHE A 107 10.45 -6.10 6.86
N VAL A 108 10.24 -4.87 7.33
CA VAL A 108 10.88 -3.68 6.76
C VAL A 108 11.57 -2.84 7.85
N PRO A 109 12.48 -1.93 7.47
CA PRO A 109 13.23 -1.12 8.44
C PRO A 109 12.40 -0.41 9.52
N GLN A 110 11.19 0.09 9.23
CA GLN A 110 10.35 0.72 10.26
C GLN A 110 9.91 -0.24 11.36
N ASP A 111 9.73 -1.52 11.05
CA ASP A 111 9.29 -2.52 12.03
C ASP A 111 10.31 -2.66 13.17
N VAL A 112 11.59 -2.38 12.91
CA VAL A 112 12.66 -2.36 13.94
C VAL A 112 12.42 -1.24 14.96
N PHE A 113 11.90 -0.09 14.51
CA PHE A 113 11.68 1.09 15.35
C PHE A 113 10.29 1.07 16.02
N LEU A 114 9.31 0.39 15.44
CA LEU A 114 7.94 0.27 15.94
C LEU A 114 7.77 -0.82 16.99
N GLY A 115 8.81 -1.16 17.78
CA GLY A 115 9.00 -2.38 18.58
C GLY A 115 7.83 -2.97 19.39
N ALA A 116 6.74 -2.23 19.63
CA ALA A 116 5.47 -2.76 20.13
C ALA A 116 4.73 -3.68 19.12
N GLU A 117 4.90 -3.44 17.82
CA GLU A 117 4.22 -4.20 16.76
C GLU A 117 4.85 -5.60 16.60
N ALA A 118 6.17 -5.71 16.77
CA ALA A 118 6.90 -6.99 16.82
C ALA A 118 6.50 -7.87 18.00
N ALA A 119 6.15 -7.28 19.16
CA ALA A 119 5.65 -8.02 20.31
C ALA A 119 4.20 -8.51 20.11
N ASN A 120 3.34 -7.67 19.48
CA ASN A 120 1.98 -8.04 19.10
C ASN A 120 1.90 -9.01 17.91
N ILE A 121 2.97 -9.15 17.14
CA ILE A 121 3.15 -10.22 16.14
C ILE A 121 3.19 -11.59 16.84
N MET A 122 3.88 -11.72 17.97
CA MET A 122 4.06 -13.02 18.64
C MET A 122 2.85 -13.46 19.49
N SER A 123 1.94 -12.55 19.85
CA SER A 123 0.76 -12.88 20.67
C SER A 123 -0.44 -13.40 19.87
N ASP A 124 -0.40 -13.32 18.53
CA ASP A 124 -1.43 -13.88 17.67
C ASP A 124 -1.27 -15.41 17.60
N THR A 125 -2.17 -16.12 18.29
CA THR A 125 -2.16 -17.56 18.59
C THR A 125 -2.20 -18.49 17.36
N LYS A 126 -2.17 -17.94 16.13
CA LYS A 126 -2.14 -18.67 14.87
C LYS A 126 -0.76 -18.79 14.22
N MET A 127 0.27 -18.11 14.74
CA MET A 127 1.63 -18.27 14.22
C MET A 127 2.21 -19.63 14.62
N LYS A 128 1.98 -20.64 13.79
CA LYS A 128 2.76 -21.88 13.84
C LYS A 128 4.17 -21.58 13.33
N LEU A 129 5.04 -21.16 14.25
CA LEU A 129 6.46 -21.04 13.96
C LEU A 129 6.97 -22.39 13.47
N ASP A 130 7.74 -22.37 12.38
CA ASP A 130 8.45 -23.55 11.90
C ASP A 130 9.63 -23.83 12.84
N ILE A 131 9.34 -24.54 13.94
CA ILE A 131 10.32 -24.85 14.99
C ILE A 131 11.49 -25.64 14.42
N THR A 132 11.26 -26.47 13.40
CA THR A 132 12.31 -27.23 12.71
C THR A 132 13.29 -26.26 12.04
N LEU A 133 12.77 -25.30 11.26
CA LEU A 133 13.60 -24.32 10.57
C LEU A 133 14.38 -23.41 11.53
N ILE A 134 13.72 -22.94 12.59
CA ILE A 134 14.35 -22.13 13.66
C ILE A 134 15.48 -22.94 14.33
N SER A 135 15.20 -24.19 14.67
CA SER A 135 16.16 -25.08 15.33
C SER A 135 17.37 -25.37 14.44
N LEU A 136 17.19 -25.56 13.13
CA LEU A 136 18.29 -25.73 12.17
C LEU A 136 19.20 -24.51 12.12
N VAL A 137 18.64 -23.30 12.08
CA VAL A 137 19.42 -22.04 12.11
C VAL A 137 20.22 -21.92 13.42
N LEU A 138 19.59 -22.23 14.56
CA LEU A 138 20.24 -22.17 15.87
C LEU A 138 21.35 -23.22 16.01
N ILE A 139 21.09 -24.48 15.60
CA ILE A 139 22.07 -25.57 15.64
C ILE A 139 23.25 -25.26 14.72
N PHE A 140 23.02 -24.79 13.49
CA PHE A 140 24.10 -24.40 12.58
C PHE A 140 24.96 -23.28 13.20
N SER A 141 24.32 -22.25 13.76
CA SER A 141 25.03 -21.12 14.37
C SER A 141 25.84 -21.58 15.60
N LEU A 142 25.27 -22.45 16.44
CA LEU A 142 25.97 -23.06 17.57
C LEU A 142 27.14 -23.94 17.11
N ALA A 143 26.97 -24.74 16.05
CA ALA A 143 28.05 -25.56 15.50
C ALA A 143 29.22 -24.68 15.02
N MET A 144 28.94 -23.56 14.34
CA MET A 144 29.98 -22.60 13.95
C MET A 144 30.66 -21.97 15.17
N LEU A 145 29.89 -21.59 16.20
CA LEU A 145 30.46 -21.08 17.44
C LEU A 145 31.42 -22.09 18.08
N VAL A 146 31.02 -23.36 18.17
CA VAL A 146 31.86 -24.45 18.70
C VAL A 146 33.12 -24.65 17.86
N LEU A 147 33.00 -24.69 16.52
CA LEU A 147 34.16 -24.80 15.62
C LEU A 147 35.14 -23.63 15.80
N GLY A 148 34.66 -22.42 16.06
CA GLY A 148 35.49 -21.24 16.32
C GLY A 148 36.35 -21.35 17.59
N VAL A 149 35.94 -22.17 18.57
CA VAL A 149 36.74 -22.45 19.77
C VAL A 149 37.96 -23.32 19.45
N PHE A 150 37.79 -24.30 18.56
CA PHE A 150 38.80 -25.32 18.25
C PHE A 150 39.71 -24.95 17.08
N ILE A 151 39.21 -24.22 16.09
CA ILE A 151 39.94 -23.85 14.87
C ILE A 151 40.33 -22.37 14.93
N LYS A 152 41.64 -22.10 14.86
CA LYS A 152 42.22 -20.76 14.83
C LYS A 152 42.64 -20.39 13.42
N PHE A 153 42.81 -19.10 13.19
CA PHE A 153 43.28 -18.54 11.93
C PHE A 153 44.53 -17.72 12.17
N LYS A 154 45.40 -17.65 11.16
CA LYS A 154 46.58 -16.80 11.19
C LYS A 154 46.20 -15.36 11.57
N LYS A 155 46.94 -14.77 12.51
CA LYS A 155 46.62 -13.44 13.04
C LYS A 155 46.83 -12.35 11.98
N ILE A 156 45.89 -11.41 11.91
CA ILE A 156 46.01 -10.18 11.14
C ILE A 156 46.48 -9.05 12.07
N LYS A 157 47.42 -8.23 11.60
CA LYS A 157 47.92 -7.07 12.34
C LYS A 157 46.78 -6.06 12.58
N VAL A 158 46.75 -5.46 13.77
CA VAL A 158 45.68 -4.53 14.17
C VAL A 158 45.46 -3.36 13.19
N PRO A 159 46.50 -2.69 12.66
CA PRO A 159 46.29 -1.61 11.67
C PRO A 159 45.56 -2.09 10.41
N ILE A 160 45.86 -3.31 9.94
CA ILE A 160 45.21 -3.92 8.77
C ILE A 160 43.74 -4.25 9.09
N LYS A 161 43.45 -4.73 10.30
CA LYS A 161 42.07 -4.97 10.74
C LYS A 161 41.24 -3.69 10.73
N ILE A 162 41.78 -2.62 11.32
CA ILE A 162 41.09 -1.32 11.38
C ILE A 162 40.86 -0.78 9.97
N ALA A 163 41.92 -0.74 9.13
CA ALA A 163 41.81 -0.29 7.75
C ALA A 163 40.80 -1.13 6.94
N GLY A 164 40.81 -2.45 7.12
CA GLY A 164 39.85 -3.35 6.48
C GLY A 164 38.41 -3.12 6.95
N CYS A 165 38.17 -2.95 8.25
CA CYS A 165 36.84 -2.64 8.77
C CYS A 165 36.32 -1.30 8.22
N VAL A 166 37.16 -0.26 8.21
CA VAL A 166 36.82 1.06 7.64
C VAL A 166 36.52 0.93 6.14
N ALA A 167 37.34 0.17 5.40
CA ALA A 167 37.12 -0.07 3.97
C ALA A 167 35.79 -0.80 3.72
N ILE A 168 35.47 -1.85 4.49
CA ILE A 168 34.21 -2.59 4.34
C ILE A 168 33.01 -1.69 4.65
N VAL A 169 33.07 -0.87 5.70
CA VAL A 169 32.01 0.10 6.03
C VAL A 169 31.86 1.13 4.91
N GLY A 170 32.96 1.67 4.39
CA GLY A 170 32.95 2.59 3.24
C GLY A 170 32.32 1.95 2.00
N ILE A 171 32.71 0.72 1.65
CA ILE A 171 32.13 -0.03 0.52
C ILE A 171 30.65 -0.30 0.76
N ALA A 172 30.23 -0.65 1.98
CA ALA A 172 28.82 -0.85 2.30
C ALA A 172 27.99 0.44 2.12
N ILE A 173 28.50 1.58 2.56
CA ILE A 173 27.86 2.90 2.39
C ILE A 173 27.77 3.27 0.90
N LEU A 174 28.86 3.10 0.15
CA LEU A 174 28.88 3.36 -1.30
C LEU A 174 27.93 2.43 -2.04
N SER A 175 27.93 1.14 -1.71
CA SER A 175 27.02 0.15 -2.29
C SER A 175 25.57 0.51 -1.98
N ASN A 176 25.26 0.94 -0.76
CA ASN A 176 23.92 1.38 -0.42
C ASN A 176 23.49 2.60 -1.25
N THR A 177 24.38 3.58 -1.42
CA THR A 177 24.10 4.83 -2.15
C THR A 177 23.98 4.66 -3.67
N PHE A 178 24.75 3.76 -4.28
CA PHE A 178 24.80 3.61 -5.74
C PHE A 178 24.09 2.36 -6.28
N VAL A 179 23.90 1.34 -5.44
CA VAL A 179 23.32 0.04 -5.85
C VAL A 179 22.01 -0.22 -5.14
N TYR A 180 22.00 -0.31 -3.80
CA TYR A 180 20.78 -0.71 -3.08
C TYR A 180 19.72 0.37 -3.03
N SER A 181 20.04 1.66 -3.15
CA SER A 181 19.04 2.73 -3.30
C SER A 181 18.65 3.00 -4.76
N SER A 182 19.26 2.29 -5.73
CA SER A 182 19.02 2.56 -7.15
C SER A 182 17.64 2.08 -7.57
N ARG A 183 16.81 3.04 -7.98
CA ARG A 183 15.50 2.74 -8.54
C ARG A 183 15.60 2.02 -9.88
N GLU A 184 16.56 2.37 -10.71
CA GLU A 184 16.76 1.70 -11.99
C GLU A 184 17.03 0.20 -11.81
N ILE A 185 17.81 -0.16 -10.79
CA ILE A 185 18.08 -1.56 -10.45
C ILE A 185 16.81 -2.22 -9.94
N TYR A 186 16.08 -1.58 -9.01
CA TYR A 186 14.81 -2.10 -8.49
C TYR A 186 13.79 -2.34 -9.61
N ASP A 187 13.70 -1.41 -10.55
CA ASP A 187 12.71 -1.47 -11.61
C ASP A 187 12.97 -2.60 -12.64
N ARG A 188 14.21 -3.08 -12.73
CA ARG A 188 14.59 -4.23 -13.56
C ARG A 188 14.41 -5.58 -12.87
N MET A 189 14.09 -5.61 -11.57
CA MET A 189 13.92 -6.84 -10.83
C MET A 189 12.64 -7.59 -11.23
N PRO A 190 12.68 -8.93 -11.30
CA PRO A 190 11.50 -9.72 -11.62
C PRO A 190 10.49 -9.58 -10.47
N SER A 191 9.31 -9.07 -10.78
CA SER A 191 8.20 -9.06 -9.83
C SER A 191 6.88 -9.20 -10.57
N LYS A 192 5.99 -10.05 -10.06
CA LYS A 192 4.64 -10.22 -10.59
C LYS A 192 3.78 -8.95 -10.42
N SER A 193 4.02 -8.18 -9.37
CA SER A 193 3.39 -6.87 -9.14
C SER A 193 4.25 -6.04 -8.20
N LYS A 194 4.79 -4.92 -8.70
CA LYS A 194 5.56 -3.97 -7.88
C LYS A 194 4.71 -3.24 -6.85
N ALA A 195 3.38 -3.25 -6.99
CA ALA A 195 2.45 -2.72 -6.01
C ALA A 195 2.25 -3.67 -4.81
N ASN A 196 2.49 -4.98 -5.00
CA ASN A 196 2.52 -5.96 -3.91
C ASN A 196 3.94 -6.11 -3.37
N VAL A 197 4.26 -5.38 -2.30
CA VAL A 197 5.60 -5.39 -1.69
C VAL A 197 5.98 -6.77 -1.16
N ALA A 198 5.03 -7.57 -0.63
CA ALA A 198 5.30 -8.93 -0.19
C ALA A 198 5.72 -9.84 -1.35
N ALA A 199 5.04 -9.72 -2.50
CA ALA A 199 5.43 -10.43 -3.72
C ALA A 199 6.84 -10.03 -4.20
N VAL A 200 7.21 -8.75 -4.13
CA VAL A 200 8.58 -8.30 -4.45
C VAL A 200 9.61 -8.96 -3.53
N PHE A 201 9.37 -8.99 -2.22
CA PHE A 201 10.28 -9.64 -1.26
C PHE A 201 10.44 -11.13 -1.55
N ASN A 202 9.37 -11.81 -1.96
CA ASN A 202 9.37 -13.22 -2.33
C ASN A 202 10.09 -13.50 -3.66
N ASP A 203 9.97 -12.61 -4.64
CA ASP A 203 10.53 -12.80 -5.98
C ASP A 203 12.02 -12.40 -6.08
N VAL A 204 12.43 -11.38 -5.30
CA VAL A 204 13.73 -10.69 -5.43
C VAL A 204 14.67 -10.99 -4.25
N GLY A 205 14.11 -11.22 -3.07
CA GLY A 205 14.80 -11.68 -1.89
C GLY A 205 15.03 -10.62 -0.80
N PHE A 206 14.99 -11.11 0.45
CA PHE A 206 14.89 -10.28 1.65
C PHE A 206 16.03 -9.27 1.79
N ASN A 207 17.30 -9.67 1.66
CA ASN A 207 18.43 -8.79 1.96
C ASN A 207 18.47 -7.57 1.05
N TYR A 208 18.28 -7.79 -0.26
CA TYR A 208 18.21 -6.69 -1.21
C TYR A 208 17.00 -5.80 -0.92
N CYS A 209 15.81 -6.39 -0.77
CA CYS A 209 14.59 -5.64 -0.54
C CYS A 209 14.63 -4.83 0.76
N PHE A 210 15.16 -5.39 1.86
CA PHE A 210 15.30 -4.70 3.13
C PHE A 210 16.21 -3.47 3.00
N LEU A 211 17.37 -3.63 2.36
CA LEU A 211 18.31 -2.52 2.13
C LEU A 211 17.76 -1.46 1.18
N TYR A 212 17.08 -1.86 0.10
CA TYR A 212 16.37 -0.93 -0.77
C TYR A 212 15.34 -0.11 0.02
N ASN A 213 14.55 -0.80 0.86
CA ASN A 213 13.52 -0.17 1.67
C ASN A 213 14.09 0.76 2.76
N MET A 214 15.34 0.61 3.21
CA MET A 214 15.98 1.59 4.12
C MET A 214 16.07 3.00 3.51
N SER A 215 16.22 3.08 2.19
CA SER A 215 16.26 4.35 1.45
C SER A 215 14.88 4.79 0.95
N ALA A 216 13.97 3.84 0.74
CA ALA A 216 12.65 4.05 0.16
C ALA A 216 11.69 4.90 0.99
N TYR A 217 11.82 4.85 2.31
CA TYR A 217 10.86 5.44 3.24
C TYR A 217 11.18 6.87 3.65
N LYS A 218 11.85 7.61 2.76
CA LYS A 218 12.08 9.04 2.93
C LYS A 218 11.20 9.78 1.95
N MET A 219 10.48 10.77 2.46
CA MET A 219 9.77 11.72 1.62
C MET A 219 10.78 12.57 0.85
N GLU A 220 10.53 12.81 -0.43
CA GLU A 220 11.35 13.67 -1.27
C GLU A 220 11.14 15.14 -0.86
N VAL A 221 12.24 15.86 -0.62
CA VAL A 221 12.18 17.30 -0.34
C VAL A 221 11.93 18.02 -1.66
N PRO A 222 10.83 18.78 -1.81
CA PRO A 222 10.56 19.48 -3.05
C PRO A 222 11.58 20.59 -3.31
N GLU A 223 11.85 20.85 -4.59
CA GLU A 223 12.73 21.93 -5.01
C GLU A 223 12.28 23.27 -4.40
N ASN A 224 13.22 24.12 -3.99
CA ASN A 224 12.92 25.42 -3.39
C ASN A 224 12.02 25.37 -2.13
N TYR A 225 11.90 24.21 -1.48
CA TYR A 225 11.18 24.11 -0.22
C TYR A 225 11.85 24.94 0.88
N SER A 226 11.05 25.76 1.54
CA SER A 226 11.35 26.32 2.86
C SER A 226 10.07 26.38 3.66
N LYS A 227 10.18 26.33 4.99
CA LYS A 227 9.04 26.50 5.88
C LYS A 227 8.31 27.83 5.61
N SER A 228 9.05 28.90 5.34
CA SER A 228 8.50 30.21 4.98
C SER A 228 7.72 30.19 3.66
N ALA A 229 8.18 29.46 2.64
CA ALA A 229 7.45 29.30 1.38
C ALA A 229 6.11 28.60 1.61
N ALA A 230 6.09 27.55 2.43
CA ALA A 230 4.85 26.87 2.79
C ALA A 230 3.91 27.78 3.61
N GLU A 231 4.42 28.53 4.57
CA GLU A 231 3.61 29.47 5.37
C GLU A 231 3.01 30.61 4.52
N LYS A 232 3.70 31.04 3.46
CA LYS A 232 3.12 31.97 2.47
C LYS A 232 1.92 31.36 1.74
N LEU A 233 2.00 30.08 1.37
CA LEU A 233 0.87 29.37 0.77
C LEU A 233 -0.28 29.23 1.76
N VAL A 234 0.00 28.86 3.01
CA VAL A 234 -1.01 28.84 4.09
C VAL A 234 -1.72 30.18 4.15
N LYS A 235 -0.98 31.29 4.28
CA LYS A 235 -1.55 32.64 4.36
C LYS A 235 -2.36 33.03 3.12
N LYS A 236 -1.91 32.63 1.92
CA LYS A 236 -2.61 32.91 0.65
C LYS A 236 -3.99 32.26 0.59
N TYR A 237 -4.14 31.06 1.15
CA TYR A 237 -5.39 30.30 1.10
C TYR A 237 -6.19 30.34 2.41
N THR A 238 -5.66 30.94 3.49
CA THR A 238 -6.44 31.22 4.69
C THR A 238 -7.52 32.23 4.38
N LYS A 239 -8.77 31.78 4.50
CA LYS A 239 -9.99 32.58 4.32
C LYS A 239 -10.81 32.58 5.61
N SER A 240 -11.79 33.47 5.69
CA SER A 240 -12.81 33.37 6.74
C SER A 240 -13.62 32.08 6.56
N LYS A 241 -13.83 31.34 7.64
CA LYS A 241 -14.64 30.12 7.62
C LYS A 241 -16.07 30.47 7.21
N ALA A 242 -16.57 29.81 6.18
CA ALA A 242 -17.99 29.83 5.88
C ALA A 242 -18.78 29.20 7.03
N THR A 243 -20.07 29.49 7.12
CA THR A 243 -20.97 28.74 8.03
C THR A 243 -21.69 27.68 7.20
N PRO A 244 -21.42 26.38 7.42
CA PRO A 244 -22.13 25.31 6.73
C PRO A 244 -23.64 25.43 6.96
N LYS A 245 -24.44 25.41 5.88
CA LYS A 245 -25.91 25.53 5.96
C LYS A 245 -26.54 24.37 6.74
N VAL A 246 -25.93 23.19 6.64
CA VAL A 246 -26.34 21.98 7.35
C VAL A 246 -25.12 21.12 7.62
N LYS A 247 -25.15 20.38 8.73
CA LYS A 247 -24.15 19.34 9.01
C LYS A 247 -24.72 17.99 8.56
N ALA A 248 -24.34 17.54 7.37
CA ALA A 248 -24.77 16.26 6.81
C ALA A 248 -23.93 15.09 7.34
N ASN A 249 -24.52 13.91 7.46
CA ASN A 249 -23.75 12.69 7.65
C ASN A 249 -22.96 12.40 6.38
N VAL A 250 -21.70 12.00 6.53
CA VAL A 250 -20.79 11.70 5.42
C VAL A 250 -20.43 10.23 5.47
N ILE A 251 -20.91 9.48 4.49
CA ILE A 251 -20.63 8.05 4.34
C ILE A 251 -19.74 7.88 3.11
N ILE A 252 -18.49 7.48 3.32
CA ILE A 252 -17.53 7.24 2.25
C ILE A 252 -17.32 5.73 2.16
N VAL A 253 -17.48 5.16 0.99
CA VAL A 253 -17.31 3.72 0.70
C VAL A 253 -16.36 3.58 -0.47
N MET A 254 -15.12 3.20 -0.15
CA MET A 254 -14.13 2.79 -1.12
C MET A 254 -14.25 1.29 -1.34
N ASN A 255 -14.43 0.88 -2.58
CA ASN A 255 -14.73 -0.49 -2.96
C ASN A 255 -13.52 -1.14 -3.61
N GLU A 256 -13.14 -2.28 -3.07
CA GLU A 256 -11.98 -3.07 -3.51
C GLU A 256 -12.11 -3.48 -4.97
N ALA A 257 -11.18 -3.04 -5.81
CA ALA A 257 -11.15 -3.34 -7.23
C ALA A 257 -12.43 -2.97 -8.03
N PHE A 258 -13.29 -2.09 -7.51
CA PHE A 258 -14.50 -1.65 -8.20
C PHE A 258 -14.14 -0.84 -9.45
N SER A 259 -14.57 -1.30 -10.62
CA SER A 259 -14.25 -0.68 -11.89
C SER A 259 -15.39 -0.77 -12.88
N ASP A 260 -15.33 0.08 -13.88
CA ASP A 260 -16.30 0.20 -14.96
C ASP A 260 -15.94 -0.62 -16.21
N ILE A 261 -15.08 -1.64 -16.06
CA ILE A 261 -14.60 -2.48 -17.16
C ILE A 261 -15.74 -3.13 -17.95
N SER A 262 -16.90 -3.38 -17.31
CA SER A 262 -18.09 -3.92 -17.98
C SER A 262 -18.71 -2.96 -19.01
N LEU A 263 -18.32 -1.69 -19.04
CA LEU A 263 -18.73 -0.72 -20.06
C LEU A 263 -18.00 -0.91 -21.39
N ASP A 264 -16.89 -1.65 -21.43
CA ASP A 264 -16.18 -1.90 -22.66
C ASP A 264 -17.03 -2.74 -23.63
N LYS A 265 -16.97 -2.39 -24.92
CA LYS A 265 -17.69 -3.06 -26.00
C LYS A 265 -17.36 -4.55 -26.16
N ALA A 266 -16.26 -5.02 -25.58
CA ALA A 266 -15.88 -6.43 -25.52
C ALA A 266 -16.90 -7.28 -24.73
N PHE A 267 -17.63 -6.68 -23.79
CA PHE A 267 -18.60 -7.39 -22.96
C PHE A 267 -20.05 -7.11 -23.42
N LYS A 268 -20.88 -8.16 -23.42
CA LYS A 268 -22.24 -8.14 -23.98
C LYS A 268 -23.29 -8.39 -22.89
N PHE A 269 -23.22 -7.63 -21.80
CA PHE A 269 -24.22 -7.71 -20.74
C PHE A 269 -25.59 -7.20 -21.24
N SER A 270 -26.66 -7.91 -20.91
CA SER A 270 -28.02 -7.37 -21.09
C SER A 270 -28.30 -6.30 -20.03
N PRO A 271 -29.26 -5.39 -20.25
CA PRO A 271 -29.65 -4.40 -19.25
C PRO A 271 -30.05 -4.99 -17.87
N GLU A 272 -30.50 -6.24 -17.85
CA GLU A 272 -30.94 -6.97 -16.65
C GLU A 272 -29.79 -7.65 -15.92
N ASP A 273 -28.70 -8.00 -16.63
CA ASP A 273 -27.51 -8.67 -16.08
C ASP A 273 -26.27 -7.77 -15.99
N ASP A 274 -26.42 -6.48 -16.32
CA ASP A 274 -25.38 -5.47 -16.27
C ASP A 274 -24.78 -5.32 -14.86
N PRO A 275 -23.47 -5.57 -14.67
CA PRO A 275 -22.81 -5.45 -13.38
C PRO A 275 -22.86 -4.06 -12.75
N LEU A 276 -23.13 -3.01 -13.52
CA LEU A 276 -23.15 -1.61 -13.06
C LEU A 276 -24.53 -0.96 -13.22
N LYS A 277 -25.59 -1.79 -13.22
CA LYS A 277 -26.95 -1.32 -13.45
C LYS A 277 -27.34 -0.20 -12.49
N ASN A 278 -27.14 -0.39 -11.18
CA ASN A 278 -27.55 0.60 -10.19
C ASN A 278 -26.65 1.84 -10.24
N PHE A 279 -25.33 1.67 -10.44
CA PHE A 279 -24.40 2.77 -10.63
C PHE A 279 -24.84 3.70 -11.78
N LYS A 280 -25.23 3.14 -12.93
CA LYS A 280 -25.73 3.92 -14.08
C LYS A 280 -27.02 4.68 -13.79
N VAL A 281 -27.93 4.09 -13.01
CA VAL A 281 -29.21 4.71 -12.66
C VAL A 281 -29.01 5.82 -11.62
N ILE A 282 -28.33 5.50 -10.52
CA ILE A 282 -28.11 6.42 -9.40
C ILE A 282 -27.20 7.58 -9.84
N GLY A 283 -26.19 7.30 -10.68
CA GLY A 283 -25.28 8.31 -11.23
C GLY A 283 -25.97 9.42 -12.04
N LYS A 284 -27.19 9.17 -12.54
CA LYS A 284 -28.02 10.12 -13.30
C LYS A 284 -29.09 10.83 -12.47
N GLU A 285 -29.19 10.53 -11.17
CA GLU A 285 -30.14 11.21 -10.29
C GLU A 285 -29.79 12.70 -10.14
N LYS A 286 -30.79 13.54 -9.86
CA LYS A 286 -30.63 14.99 -9.70
C LYS A 286 -29.59 15.36 -8.64
N ASN A 287 -29.58 14.64 -7.51
CA ASN A 287 -28.69 14.90 -6.38
C ASN A 287 -27.47 13.98 -6.43
N SER A 288 -26.91 13.76 -7.62
CA SER A 288 -25.77 12.90 -7.86
C SER A 288 -24.75 13.53 -8.82
N VAL A 289 -23.46 13.29 -8.56
CA VAL A 289 -22.36 13.55 -9.47
C VAL A 289 -21.58 12.27 -9.64
N SER A 290 -21.29 11.86 -10.87
CA SER A 290 -20.48 10.68 -11.17
C SER A 290 -19.43 10.97 -12.25
N GLY A 291 -18.35 10.19 -12.23
CA GLY A 291 -17.21 10.33 -13.13
C GLY A 291 -16.12 9.31 -12.79
N HIS A 292 -14.86 9.67 -13.09
CA HIS A 292 -13.70 8.82 -12.82
C HIS A 292 -12.67 9.48 -11.90
N LEU A 293 -12.05 8.67 -11.06
CA LEU A 293 -10.87 9.04 -10.30
C LEU A 293 -9.65 8.41 -10.97
N VAL A 294 -8.60 9.21 -11.18
CA VAL A 294 -7.25 8.71 -11.46
C VAL A 294 -6.58 8.43 -10.12
N VAL A 295 -6.38 7.15 -9.83
CA VAL A 295 -5.79 6.65 -8.58
C VAL A 295 -4.28 6.41 -8.71
N PRO A 296 -3.52 6.33 -7.61
CA PRO A 296 -2.07 6.19 -7.67
C PRO A 296 -1.58 4.83 -8.21
N ASN A 297 -2.42 3.79 -8.21
CA ASN A 297 -1.98 2.42 -8.46
C ASN A 297 -2.92 1.63 -9.38
N PHE A 298 -2.39 0.54 -9.94
CA PHE A 298 -3.11 -0.47 -10.70
C PHE A 298 -2.93 -1.84 -10.04
N GLY A 299 -4.01 -2.62 -9.93
CA GLY A 299 -3.99 -4.01 -9.47
C GLY A 299 -3.65 -4.23 -7.99
N GLY A 300 -3.58 -3.17 -7.19
CA GLY A 300 -3.24 -3.21 -5.77
C GLY A 300 -2.97 -1.81 -5.22
N GLY A 301 -2.64 -1.71 -3.93
CA GLY A 301 -2.21 -0.46 -3.31
C GLY A 301 -3.33 0.39 -2.71
N THR A 302 -4.42 -0.25 -2.28
CA THR A 302 -5.61 0.34 -1.61
C THR A 302 -5.28 1.47 -0.63
N ALA A 303 -4.29 1.28 0.25
CA ALA A 303 -3.86 2.28 1.24
C ALA A 303 -3.38 3.61 0.63
N ASN A 304 -2.89 3.60 -0.61
CA ASN A 304 -2.48 4.82 -1.31
C ASN A 304 -3.70 5.63 -1.76
N THR A 305 -4.75 4.96 -2.24
CA THR A 305 -6.00 5.64 -2.56
C THR A 305 -6.71 6.13 -1.29
N GLU A 306 -6.67 5.35 -0.20
CA GLU A 306 -7.14 5.80 1.13
C GLU A 306 -6.44 7.10 1.54
N PHE A 307 -5.10 7.12 1.45
CA PHE A 307 -4.29 8.30 1.76
C PHE A 307 -4.65 9.49 0.89
N ASP A 308 -4.74 9.29 -0.42
CA ASP A 308 -4.99 10.38 -1.36
C ASP A 308 -6.33 11.06 -1.06
N VAL A 309 -7.39 10.27 -0.87
CA VAL A 309 -8.73 10.79 -0.57
C VAL A 309 -8.79 11.41 0.83
N MET A 310 -8.24 10.74 1.85
CA MET A 310 -8.33 11.20 3.24
C MET A 310 -7.53 12.47 3.49
N THR A 311 -6.38 12.64 2.85
CA THR A 311 -5.46 13.75 3.13
C THR A 311 -5.49 14.86 2.09
N GLY A 312 -5.93 14.55 0.87
CA GLY A 312 -5.83 15.43 -0.29
C GLY A 312 -4.44 15.50 -0.91
N MET A 313 -3.46 14.79 -0.36
CA MET A 313 -2.09 14.71 -0.86
C MET A 313 -1.94 13.56 -1.86
N GLN A 314 -0.99 13.65 -2.79
CA GLN A 314 -0.77 12.61 -3.80
C GLN A 314 0.35 11.66 -3.41
N THR A 315 0.03 10.37 -3.28
CA THR A 315 0.99 9.32 -2.95
C THR A 315 2.18 9.30 -3.90
N LEU A 316 1.93 9.41 -5.21
CA LEU A 316 2.98 9.36 -6.24
C LEU A 316 4.00 10.52 -6.17
N ASN A 317 3.67 11.57 -5.42
CA ASN A 317 4.54 12.74 -5.19
C ASN A 317 5.25 12.69 -3.83
N LEU A 318 4.96 11.73 -2.95
CA LEU A 318 5.63 11.64 -1.65
C LEU A 318 7.07 11.13 -1.77
N ASN A 319 7.26 10.10 -2.57
CA ASN A 319 8.57 9.54 -2.87
C ASN A 319 8.56 8.92 -4.26
N THR A 320 9.75 8.65 -4.79
CA THR A 320 9.84 7.85 -6.02
C THR A 320 9.47 6.40 -5.71
N VAL A 321 9.98 5.82 -4.63
CA VAL A 321 9.83 4.38 -4.40
C VAL A 321 8.36 3.95 -4.22
N PRO A 322 7.86 2.98 -5.00
CA PRO A 322 6.50 2.48 -4.85
C PRO A 322 6.37 1.75 -3.51
N THR A 323 5.76 2.43 -2.55
CA THR A 323 5.40 1.88 -1.24
C THR A 323 4.01 2.37 -0.88
N SER A 324 3.41 1.72 0.11
CA SER A 324 2.27 2.29 0.81
C SER A 324 2.65 3.63 1.45
N SER A 325 1.89 4.70 1.17
CA SER A 325 2.02 6.03 1.78
C SER A 325 1.75 6.03 3.28
N PHE A 326 0.99 5.06 3.77
CA PHE A 326 0.78 4.83 5.21
C PHE A 326 2.08 4.59 5.97
N ARG A 327 3.12 4.05 5.30
CA ARG A 327 4.46 3.89 5.88
C ARG A 327 5.22 5.20 6.10
N LEU A 328 4.65 6.34 5.70
CA LEU A 328 5.19 7.67 5.96
C LEU A 328 4.40 8.41 7.06
N ILE A 329 3.31 7.83 7.57
CA ILE A 329 2.47 8.45 8.60
C ILE A 329 2.84 7.89 9.97
N HIS A 330 3.54 8.68 10.77
CA HIS A 330 4.01 8.30 12.11
C HIS A 330 3.62 9.32 13.19
N ARG A 331 2.71 10.24 12.84
CA ARG A 331 2.26 11.35 13.68
C ARG A 331 0.89 11.82 13.20
N ASN A 332 0.20 12.59 14.04
CA ASN A 332 -1.04 13.24 13.65
C ASN A 332 -0.80 14.17 12.44
N ILE A 333 -1.55 13.95 11.36
CA ILE A 333 -1.57 14.80 10.18
C ILE A 333 -3.00 15.21 9.85
N LYS A 334 -3.16 16.36 9.21
CA LYS A 334 -4.49 16.84 8.85
C LYS A 334 -5.10 15.98 7.74
N SER A 335 -6.38 15.70 7.90
CA SER A 335 -7.21 14.88 7.00
C SER A 335 -8.59 15.52 6.86
N ILE A 336 -9.42 15.04 5.94
CA ILE A 336 -10.83 15.43 5.86
C ILE A 336 -11.58 15.14 7.18
N ALA A 337 -11.27 14.03 7.86
CA ALA A 337 -11.85 13.71 9.16
C ALA A 337 -11.46 14.73 10.24
N GLY A 338 -10.27 15.32 10.14
CA GLY A 338 -9.82 16.42 10.98
C GLY A 338 -10.61 17.72 10.75
N VAL A 339 -11.00 18.00 9.49
CA VAL A 339 -11.77 19.21 9.14
C VAL A 339 -13.15 19.22 9.80
N PHE A 340 -13.80 18.06 9.89
CA PHE A 340 -15.12 17.94 10.53
C PHE A 340 -15.09 18.18 12.05
N GLY A 341 -13.91 18.09 12.69
CA GLY A 341 -13.71 18.37 14.12
C GLY A 341 -14.34 17.32 15.06
N SER A 342 -13.65 16.98 16.16
CA SER A 342 -14.12 15.93 17.08
C SER A 342 -15.37 16.32 17.87
N ASP A 343 -15.56 17.61 18.16
CA ASP A 343 -16.76 18.10 18.89
C ASP A 343 -17.99 18.22 18.00
N SER A 344 -17.84 18.07 16.68
CA SER A 344 -18.91 18.28 15.70
C SER A 344 -19.32 17.02 14.95
N TYR A 345 -18.45 16.00 14.89
CA TYR A 345 -18.73 14.75 14.19
C TYR A 345 -18.20 13.56 14.96
N GLU A 346 -19.00 12.50 14.97
CA GLU A 346 -18.57 11.17 15.40
C GLU A 346 -17.90 10.47 14.21
N LYS A 347 -16.68 9.99 14.40
CA LYS A 347 -15.83 9.53 13.29
C LYS A 347 -15.61 8.04 13.37
N TYR A 348 -15.91 7.35 12.29
CA TYR A 348 -15.79 5.90 12.17
C TYR A 348 -14.91 5.54 10.97
N PHE A 349 -14.15 4.47 11.17
CA PHE A 349 -13.49 3.75 10.10
C PHE A 349 -13.91 2.28 10.12
N MET A 350 -14.14 1.69 8.95
CA MET A 350 -14.42 0.26 8.84
C MET A 350 -13.66 -0.37 7.67
N HIS A 351 -12.99 -1.48 7.95
CA HIS A 351 -12.40 -2.33 6.93
C HIS A 351 -12.53 -3.80 7.34
N PRO A 352 -13.19 -4.67 6.57
CA PRO A 352 -13.34 -6.10 6.91
C PRO A 352 -12.07 -6.93 6.75
N GLY A 353 -10.89 -6.33 6.85
CA GLY A 353 -9.58 -6.97 6.93
C GLY A 353 -8.97 -6.85 8.33
N ASP A 354 -7.76 -7.37 8.48
CA ASP A 354 -7.03 -7.30 9.75
C ASP A 354 -6.57 -5.86 10.07
N SER A 355 -6.62 -5.49 11.34
CA SER A 355 -6.35 -4.13 11.82
C SER A 355 -4.90 -3.67 11.62
N TRP A 356 -3.96 -4.62 11.63
CA TRP A 356 -2.53 -4.37 11.48
C TRP A 356 -2.11 -4.25 10.00
N PHE A 357 -2.93 -4.69 9.04
CA PHE A 357 -2.57 -4.63 7.62
C PHE A 357 -2.41 -3.17 7.18
N TYR A 358 -1.32 -2.87 6.45
CA TYR A 358 -0.86 -1.50 6.15
C TYR A 358 -0.63 -0.57 7.37
N ASN A 359 -0.53 -1.10 8.59
CA ASN A 359 -0.51 -0.30 9.82
C ASN A 359 -1.76 0.59 9.97
N ARG A 360 -2.90 0.12 9.41
CA ARG A 360 -4.12 0.91 9.25
C ARG A 360 -4.69 1.38 10.59
N ALA A 361 -4.63 0.55 11.64
CA ALA A 361 -5.12 0.92 12.95
C ALA A 361 -4.45 2.19 13.51
N ASN A 362 -3.12 2.28 13.41
CA ASN A 362 -2.37 3.45 13.88
C ASN A 362 -2.54 4.64 12.93
N VAL A 363 -2.53 4.40 11.62
CA VAL A 363 -2.71 5.48 10.63
C VAL A 363 -4.06 6.16 10.76
N TYR A 364 -5.16 5.43 10.93
CA TYR A 364 -6.47 6.08 11.12
C TYR A 364 -6.56 6.87 12.42
N ARG A 365 -5.87 6.46 13.50
CA ARG A 365 -5.72 7.29 14.70
C ARG A 365 -4.97 8.59 14.40
N PHE A 366 -3.85 8.51 13.67
CA PHE A 366 -3.10 9.69 13.22
C PHE A 366 -3.89 10.60 12.27
N LEU A 367 -4.85 10.05 11.53
CA LEU A 367 -5.79 10.81 10.69
C LEU A 367 -6.99 11.35 11.48
N GLY A 368 -7.07 11.11 12.79
CA GLY A 368 -8.11 11.63 13.68
C GLY A 368 -9.39 10.79 13.73
N VAL A 369 -9.32 9.48 13.45
CA VAL A 369 -10.43 8.52 13.50
C VAL A 369 -10.13 7.41 14.51
N GLU A 370 -10.78 7.50 15.67
CA GLU A 370 -10.52 6.57 16.79
C GLU A 370 -11.43 5.34 16.80
N ASN A 371 -12.69 5.48 16.39
CA ASN A 371 -13.62 4.36 16.35
C ASN A 371 -13.38 3.55 15.08
N GLN A 372 -12.89 2.33 15.23
CA GLN A 372 -12.48 1.48 14.12
C GLN A 372 -13.13 0.10 14.21
N THR A 373 -13.62 -0.40 13.06
CA THR A 373 -14.23 -1.73 12.92
C THR A 373 -13.40 -2.56 11.96
N PHE A 374 -12.93 -3.72 12.42
CA PHE A 374 -12.14 -4.67 11.63
C PHE A 374 -12.80 -6.05 11.55
N ILE A 375 -12.11 -6.99 10.89
CA ILE A 375 -12.61 -8.33 10.59
C ILE A 375 -13.06 -9.15 11.81
N ASP A 376 -12.54 -8.85 13.00
CA ASP A 376 -12.89 -9.49 14.28
C ASP A 376 -14.33 -9.17 14.74
N GLN A 377 -14.89 -8.06 14.25
CA GLN A 377 -16.24 -7.61 14.57
C GLN A 377 -17.31 -8.09 13.56
N PHE A 378 -16.94 -9.00 12.66
CA PHE A 378 -17.84 -9.66 11.70
C PHE A 378 -18.08 -11.14 12.10
N LYS A 379 -19.27 -11.66 11.79
CA LYS A 379 -19.72 -13.00 12.15
C LYS A 379 -19.32 -14.01 11.08
N LYS A 380 -18.34 -14.86 11.37
CA LYS A 380 -17.90 -15.93 10.45
C LYS A 380 -18.53 -17.27 10.85
N PRO A 381 -19.05 -18.07 9.90
CA PRO A 381 -18.94 -17.91 8.44
C PRO A 381 -20.07 -17.10 7.78
N GLN A 382 -21.07 -16.61 8.53
CA GLN A 382 -22.31 -16.03 8.00
C GLN A 382 -22.08 -14.81 7.09
N ASP A 383 -21.09 -13.99 7.44
CA ASP A 383 -20.77 -12.75 6.73
C ASP A 383 -19.86 -12.99 5.52
N LEU A 384 -19.39 -14.22 5.28
CA LEU A 384 -18.46 -14.54 4.19
C LEU A 384 -19.17 -14.77 2.86
N LYS A 385 -18.57 -14.27 1.76
CA LYS A 385 -18.80 -14.76 0.40
C LYS A 385 -17.46 -15.29 -0.13
N GLY A 386 -17.37 -16.60 -0.31
CA GLY A 386 -16.07 -17.26 -0.48
C GLY A 386 -15.28 -17.22 0.82
N SER A 387 -14.04 -16.71 0.78
CA SER A 387 -13.16 -16.60 1.95
C SER A 387 -13.11 -15.21 2.59
N LEU A 388 -13.77 -14.22 1.99
CA LEU A 388 -13.71 -12.82 2.40
C LEU A 388 -15.09 -12.35 2.91
N ILE A 389 -15.08 -11.33 3.78
CA ILE A 389 -16.32 -10.70 4.24
C ILE A 389 -17.04 -10.10 3.04
N SER A 390 -18.34 -10.35 2.97
CA SER A 390 -19.19 -9.94 1.87
C SER A 390 -19.51 -8.44 1.89
N ASP A 391 -19.74 -7.87 0.72
CA ASP A 391 -20.16 -6.47 0.60
C ASP A 391 -21.55 -6.24 1.22
N LYS A 392 -22.39 -7.28 1.25
CA LYS A 392 -23.65 -7.29 2.01
C LYS A 392 -23.40 -7.06 3.50
N ALA A 393 -22.52 -7.83 4.12
CA ALA A 393 -22.20 -7.70 5.54
C ALA A 393 -21.51 -6.35 5.84
N ALA A 394 -20.66 -5.86 4.92
CA ALA A 394 -20.09 -4.52 5.01
C ALA A 394 -21.18 -3.44 5.01
N GLY A 395 -22.15 -3.51 4.10
CA GLY A 395 -23.30 -2.60 4.04
C GLY A 395 -24.15 -2.61 5.31
N GLU A 396 -24.46 -3.79 5.85
CA GLU A 396 -25.18 -3.94 7.13
C GLU A 396 -24.40 -3.31 8.28
N LYS A 397 -23.08 -3.44 8.30
CA LYS A 397 -22.22 -2.80 9.31
C LYS A 397 -22.20 -1.28 9.17
N ILE A 398 -22.13 -0.75 7.94
CA ILE A 398 -22.20 0.70 7.66
C ILE A 398 -23.49 1.28 8.22
N ILE A 399 -24.62 0.64 7.91
CA ILE A 399 -25.95 1.05 8.40
C ILE A 399 -25.99 0.99 9.92
N SER A 400 -25.53 -0.10 10.52
CA SER A 400 -25.50 -0.25 11.98
C SER A 400 -24.65 0.81 12.69
N LEU A 401 -23.49 1.17 12.12
CA LEU A 401 -22.64 2.24 12.67
C LEU A 401 -23.31 3.62 12.59
N TYR A 402 -24.04 3.88 11.49
CA TYR A 402 -24.86 5.08 11.34
C TYR A 402 -26.00 5.13 12.37
N GLU A 403 -26.82 4.07 12.47
CA GLU A 403 -27.97 3.97 13.38
C GLU A 403 -27.57 4.14 14.84
N LYS A 404 -26.50 3.44 15.26
CA LYS A 404 -25.95 3.54 16.62
C LYS A 404 -25.71 5.00 17.04
N ASN A 405 -25.38 5.86 16.08
CA ASN A 405 -25.10 7.25 16.33
C ASN A 405 -26.37 8.12 16.25
N THR A 406 -27.16 7.98 15.19
CA THR A 406 -28.38 8.80 14.99
C THR A 406 -29.44 8.55 16.06
N ASP A 407 -29.62 7.29 16.49
CA ASP A 407 -30.64 6.93 17.47
C ASP A 407 -30.32 7.46 18.88
N SER A 408 -29.05 7.81 19.12
CA SER A 408 -28.59 8.39 20.39
C SER A 408 -28.65 9.92 20.44
N GLY A 409 -29.17 10.58 19.38
CA GLY A 409 -29.26 12.05 19.30
C GLY A 409 -27.91 12.77 19.22
N LYS A 410 -26.87 12.08 18.76
CA LYS A 410 -25.49 12.58 18.69
C LYS A 410 -25.25 13.50 17.48
N ASN A 411 -24.07 14.11 17.48
CA ASN A 411 -23.43 14.75 16.33
C ASN A 411 -23.49 13.88 15.06
N PRO A 412 -23.56 14.45 13.84
CA PRO A 412 -23.52 13.67 12.59
C PRO A 412 -22.28 12.80 12.47
N VAL A 413 -22.34 11.76 11.62
CA VAL A 413 -21.21 10.84 11.42
C VAL A 413 -20.35 11.22 10.23
N PHE A 414 -19.04 11.06 10.39
CA PHE A 414 -18.10 10.86 9.29
C PHE A 414 -17.67 9.39 9.31
N ASN A 415 -18.10 8.60 8.34
CA ASN A 415 -17.84 7.17 8.29
C ASN A 415 -17.09 6.82 7.01
N TYR A 416 -15.81 6.44 7.13
CA TYR A 416 -14.98 6.02 6.01
C TYR A 416 -14.83 4.50 5.99
N ASN A 417 -15.20 3.87 4.88
CA ASN A 417 -15.34 2.42 4.77
C ASN A 417 -14.54 1.90 3.58
N VAL A 418 -13.85 0.77 3.76
CA VAL A 418 -13.04 0.11 2.73
C VAL A 418 -13.48 -1.35 2.63
N THR A 419 -14.13 -1.74 1.53
CA THR A 419 -14.58 -3.12 1.34
C THR A 419 -13.40 -4.05 1.01
N ILE A 420 -13.64 -5.37 0.91
CA ILE A 420 -12.59 -6.35 0.60
C ILE A 420 -13.09 -7.51 -0.27
N GLN A 421 -14.40 -7.71 -0.44
CA GLN A 421 -14.96 -8.92 -1.03
C GLN A 421 -14.40 -9.23 -2.42
N ASN A 422 -14.23 -8.19 -3.24
CA ASN A 422 -13.79 -8.35 -4.62
C ASN A 422 -12.26 -8.49 -4.75
N HIS A 423 -11.49 -8.52 -3.66
CA HIS A 423 -10.04 -8.68 -3.69
C HIS A 423 -9.60 -9.97 -4.42
N MET A 424 -8.51 -9.88 -5.16
CA MET A 424 -7.89 -11.02 -5.86
C MET A 424 -7.46 -12.16 -4.89
N PRO A 425 -7.25 -13.41 -5.35
CA PRO A 425 -7.25 -13.88 -6.74
C PRO A 425 -8.63 -14.37 -7.23
N TYR A 426 -8.91 -14.14 -8.53
CA TYR A 426 -10.17 -14.49 -9.20
C TYR A 426 -10.21 -15.94 -9.71
N THR A 427 -9.68 -16.88 -8.92
CA THR A 427 -9.63 -18.32 -9.29
C THR A 427 -11.00 -18.99 -9.21
N SER A 428 -11.13 -20.20 -9.76
CA SER A 428 -12.35 -21.02 -9.65
C SER A 428 -12.80 -21.25 -8.20
N ASN A 429 -11.88 -21.16 -7.23
CA ASN A 429 -12.17 -21.35 -5.82
C ASN A 429 -12.53 -20.05 -5.09
N LYS A 430 -12.49 -18.87 -5.73
CA LYS A 430 -12.72 -17.56 -5.08
C LYS A 430 -14.01 -17.56 -4.25
N TYR A 431 -15.07 -18.17 -4.78
CA TYR A 431 -16.38 -18.23 -4.13
C TYR A 431 -16.75 -19.62 -3.59
N ASN A 432 -15.76 -20.44 -3.19
CA ASN A 432 -15.95 -21.76 -2.57
C ASN A 432 -16.93 -22.67 -3.32
N GLY A 433 -16.86 -22.70 -4.66
CA GLY A 433 -17.71 -23.55 -5.49
C GLY A 433 -19.10 -22.98 -5.81
N LEU A 434 -19.42 -21.75 -5.38
CA LEU A 434 -20.62 -21.06 -5.85
C LEU A 434 -20.58 -20.92 -7.38
N LYS A 435 -21.72 -21.23 -8.03
CA LYS A 435 -21.84 -21.10 -9.48
C LYS A 435 -21.87 -19.63 -9.88
N VAL A 436 -20.81 -19.18 -10.52
CA VAL A 436 -20.70 -17.84 -11.10
C VAL A 436 -21.15 -17.86 -12.56
N LYS A 437 -21.86 -16.80 -12.98
CA LYS A 437 -22.23 -16.64 -14.39
C LYS A 437 -20.99 -16.35 -15.22
N GLU A 438 -20.85 -17.04 -16.34
CA GLU A 438 -19.76 -16.77 -17.27
C GLU A 438 -19.89 -15.36 -17.86
N VAL A 439 -18.75 -14.70 -18.08
CA VAL A 439 -18.70 -13.39 -18.74
C VAL A 439 -19.25 -13.48 -20.17
N PRO A 440 -20.27 -12.67 -20.53
CA PRO A 440 -20.77 -12.62 -21.90
C PRO A 440 -19.81 -11.80 -22.77
N THR A 441 -19.20 -12.43 -23.77
CA THR A 441 -18.28 -11.78 -24.71
C THR A 441 -18.24 -12.51 -26.05
N ASP A 442 -17.95 -11.78 -27.13
CA ASP A 442 -17.63 -12.31 -28.46
C ASP A 442 -16.12 -12.54 -28.67
N LYS A 443 -15.29 -12.19 -27.67
CA LYS A 443 -13.84 -12.35 -27.71
C LYS A 443 -13.43 -13.79 -27.42
N GLN A 444 -12.33 -14.22 -28.06
CA GLN A 444 -11.72 -15.51 -27.77
C GLN A 444 -10.88 -15.39 -26.50
N LEU A 445 -11.42 -15.88 -25.38
CA LEU A 445 -10.74 -15.92 -24.09
C LEU A 445 -10.21 -17.32 -23.79
N SER A 446 -9.01 -17.38 -23.21
CA SER A 446 -8.50 -18.57 -22.56
C SER A 446 -9.38 -18.97 -21.37
N PRO A 447 -9.39 -20.25 -20.94
CA PRO A 447 -10.12 -20.68 -19.76
C PRO A 447 -9.75 -19.88 -18.49
N GLN A 448 -8.48 -19.48 -18.39
CA GLN A 448 -7.98 -18.65 -17.31
C GLN A 448 -8.59 -17.25 -17.35
N ALA A 449 -8.47 -16.53 -18.47
CA ALA A 449 -9.04 -15.18 -18.60
C ALA A 449 -10.56 -15.17 -18.39
N LYS A 450 -11.26 -16.17 -18.94
CA LYS A 450 -12.71 -16.34 -18.75
C LYS A 450 -13.07 -16.51 -17.27
N THR A 451 -12.32 -17.33 -16.53
CA THR A 451 -12.51 -17.54 -15.09
C THR A 451 -12.25 -16.26 -14.31
N LEU A 452 -11.15 -15.57 -14.60
CA LEU A 452 -10.77 -14.30 -13.94
C LEU A 452 -11.87 -13.25 -14.10
N LEU A 453 -12.33 -13.02 -15.34
CA LEU A 453 -13.37 -12.03 -15.67
C LEU A 453 -14.73 -12.38 -15.07
N SER A 454 -15.15 -13.65 -15.17
CA SER A 454 -16.46 -14.08 -14.65
C SER A 454 -16.56 -13.87 -13.14
N ASN A 455 -15.53 -14.29 -12.41
CA ASN A 455 -15.45 -14.10 -10.96
C ASN A 455 -15.32 -12.63 -10.57
N TYR A 456 -14.56 -11.84 -11.32
CA TYR A 456 -14.46 -10.40 -11.08
C TYR A 456 -15.82 -9.71 -11.22
N PHE A 457 -16.56 -9.97 -12.30
CA PHE A 457 -17.86 -9.36 -12.52
C PHE A 457 -18.95 -9.84 -11.55
N GLU A 458 -18.78 -10.99 -10.89
CA GLU A 458 -19.64 -11.38 -9.77
C GLU A 458 -19.44 -10.47 -8.56
N GLY A 459 -18.20 -10.08 -8.26
CA GLY A 459 -17.90 -9.10 -7.21
C GLY A 459 -18.44 -7.72 -7.54
N VAL A 460 -18.24 -7.24 -8.79
CA VAL A 460 -18.78 -5.94 -9.23
C VAL A 460 -20.31 -5.87 -9.08
N ARG A 461 -21.02 -6.99 -9.37
CA ARG A 461 -22.48 -7.06 -9.15
C ARG A 461 -22.87 -6.91 -7.68
N ASP A 462 -22.06 -7.36 -6.74
CA ASP A 462 -22.35 -7.19 -5.32
C ASP A 462 -22.02 -5.79 -4.82
N GLU A 463 -20.97 -5.17 -5.34
CA GLU A 463 -20.64 -3.76 -5.08
C GLU A 463 -21.74 -2.83 -5.62
N ASP A 464 -22.27 -3.11 -6.81
CA ASP A 464 -23.42 -2.38 -7.39
C ASP A 464 -24.71 -2.58 -6.55
N LYS A 465 -24.95 -3.79 -6.02
CA LYS A 465 -26.04 -4.03 -5.06
C LYS A 465 -25.81 -3.32 -3.73
N LEU A 466 -24.57 -3.20 -3.26
CA LEU A 466 -24.23 -2.45 -2.05
C LEU A 466 -24.56 -0.97 -2.23
N LEU A 467 -24.17 -0.36 -3.35
CA LEU A 467 -24.54 1.02 -3.69
C LEU A 467 -26.08 1.20 -3.66
N LYS A 468 -26.82 0.28 -4.28
CA LYS A 468 -28.29 0.29 -4.25
C LYS A 468 -28.83 0.19 -2.83
N THR A 469 -28.29 -0.71 -2.03
CA THR A 469 -28.73 -0.97 -0.64
C THR A 469 -28.55 0.28 0.21
N LEU A 470 -27.38 0.92 0.13
CA LEU A 470 -27.08 2.14 0.89
C LEU A 470 -27.96 3.31 0.45
N THR A 471 -28.10 3.54 -0.86
CA THR A 471 -28.96 4.63 -1.37
C THR A 471 -30.44 4.41 -1.04
N ASP A 472 -30.97 3.20 -1.20
CA ASP A 472 -32.34 2.87 -0.81
C ASP A 472 -32.60 3.05 0.70
N TYR A 473 -31.60 2.72 1.52
CA TYR A 473 -31.66 2.93 2.97
C TYR A 473 -31.65 4.42 3.32
N PHE A 474 -30.64 5.17 2.85
CA PHE A 474 -30.49 6.59 3.19
C PHE A 474 -31.54 7.51 2.56
N ARG A 475 -32.19 7.08 1.47
CA ARG A 475 -33.34 7.80 0.90
C ARG A 475 -34.53 7.85 1.86
N LYS A 476 -34.64 6.90 2.80
CA LYS A 476 -35.70 6.85 3.81
C LYS A 476 -35.38 7.66 5.07
N ARG A 477 -34.15 8.19 5.19
CA ARG A 477 -33.70 8.97 6.35
C ARG A 477 -34.06 10.43 6.21
N GLN A 478 -34.52 11.03 7.30
CA GLN A 478 -34.83 12.46 7.37
C GLN A 478 -33.58 13.30 7.58
N GLU A 479 -32.55 12.71 8.20
CA GLU A 479 -31.27 13.34 8.39
C GLU A 479 -30.57 13.55 7.05
N PRO A 480 -29.87 14.68 6.86
CA PRO A 480 -29.09 14.93 5.65
C PRO A 480 -27.92 13.93 5.56
N VAL A 481 -27.77 13.28 4.41
CA VAL A 481 -26.70 12.30 4.13
C VAL A 481 -26.06 12.58 2.78
N ILE A 482 -24.72 12.60 2.75
CA ILE A 482 -23.91 12.46 1.55
C ILE A 482 -23.24 11.08 1.57
N LEU A 483 -23.42 10.34 0.48
CA LEU A 483 -22.75 9.07 0.19
C LEU A 483 -21.72 9.29 -0.92
N VAL A 484 -20.47 8.92 -0.66
CA VAL A 484 -19.39 8.87 -1.66
C VAL A 484 -19.06 7.41 -1.88
N PHE A 485 -19.13 6.93 -3.11
CA PHE A 485 -18.90 5.53 -3.45
C PHE A 485 -17.97 5.44 -4.66
N PHE A 486 -16.83 4.77 -4.52
CA PHE A 486 -15.80 4.76 -5.56
C PHE A 486 -14.91 3.52 -5.48
N GLY A 487 -14.16 3.23 -6.55
CA GLY A 487 -13.16 2.15 -6.56
C GLY A 487 -11.79 2.61 -6.06
N ASP A 488 -10.98 1.70 -5.53
CA ASP A 488 -9.61 2.00 -5.09
C ASP A 488 -8.55 1.86 -6.21
N HIS A 489 -8.70 0.88 -7.09
CA HIS A 489 -7.90 0.65 -8.30
C HIS A 489 -8.60 -0.30 -9.28
N LYS A 490 -8.14 -0.37 -10.55
CA LYS A 490 -8.58 -1.45 -11.45
C LYS A 490 -7.94 -2.79 -11.04
N PRO A 491 -8.60 -3.95 -11.21
CA PRO A 491 -8.00 -5.27 -10.96
C PRO A 491 -6.88 -5.61 -11.96
N SER A 492 -5.92 -6.45 -11.55
CA SER A 492 -4.85 -6.92 -12.46
C SER A 492 -5.35 -7.86 -13.57
N LEU A 493 -6.35 -8.70 -13.25
CA LEU A 493 -6.96 -9.70 -14.13
C LEU A 493 -5.94 -10.58 -14.88
N GLY A 494 -4.94 -11.04 -14.13
CA GLY A 494 -3.93 -11.99 -14.60
C GLY A 494 -2.60 -11.32 -14.94
N ASP A 495 -1.56 -12.14 -15.00
CA ASP A 495 -0.20 -11.66 -15.22
C ASP A 495 -0.07 -10.94 -16.55
N SER A 496 0.70 -9.84 -16.57
CA SER A 496 0.96 -9.06 -17.79
C SER A 496 -0.31 -8.63 -18.55
N TYR A 497 -1.37 -8.27 -17.83
CA TYR A 497 -2.67 -7.82 -18.37
C TYR A 497 -3.41 -8.89 -19.19
N LEU A 498 -3.27 -10.18 -18.85
CA LEU A 498 -3.79 -11.32 -19.63
C LEU A 498 -5.25 -11.11 -20.10
N ALA A 499 -6.19 -10.92 -19.17
CA ALA A 499 -7.60 -10.84 -19.54
C ALA A 499 -7.94 -9.57 -20.34
N TYR A 500 -7.26 -8.45 -20.06
CA TYR A 500 -7.43 -7.21 -20.84
C TYR A 500 -6.97 -7.41 -22.28
N LYS A 501 -5.78 -7.99 -22.49
CA LYS A 501 -5.24 -8.27 -23.82
C LYS A 501 -6.13 -9.20 -24.63
N GLU A 502 -6.60 -10.29 -24.03
CA GLU A 502 -7.51 -11.24 -24.71
C GLU A 502 -8.90 -10.64 -24.97
N ALA A 503 -9.39 -9.75 -24.09
CA ALA A 503 -10.61 -8.99 -24.34
C ALA A 503 -10.42 -7.87 -25.38
N GLY A 504 -9.18 -7.52 -25.73
CA GLY A 504 -8.86 -6.42 -26.65
C GLY A 504 -9.01 -5.03 -26.01
N ILE A 505 -8.83 -4.94 -24.69
CA ILE A 505 -8.84 -3.69 -23.92
C ILE A 505 -7.40 -3.20 -23.79
N ASP A 506 -7.11 -2.04 -24.37
CA ASP A 506 -5.75 -1.52 -24.49
C ASP A 506 -5.37 -0.66 -23.28
N ILE A 507 -4.88 -1.30 -22.22
CA ILE A 507 -4.33 -0.64 -21.04
C ILE A 507 -2.88 -1.05 -20.79
N ASN A 508 -2.06 -0.09 -20.37
CA ASN A 508 -0.65 -0.31 -20.06
C ASN A 508 -0.09 0.85 -19.23
N GLU A 509 0.37 0.59 -18.01
CA GLU A 509 0.95 1.63 -17.14
C GLU A 509 2.23 2.27 -17.72
N SER A 510 2.93 1.57 -18.62
CA SER A 510 4.13 2.04 -19.31
C SER A 510 3.87 2.39 -20.78
N GLY A 511 2.60 2.51 -21.16
CA GLY A 511 2.17 2.81 -22.52
C GLY A 511 2.11 4.30 -22.84
N THR A 512 1.20 4.69 -23.74
CA THR A 512 0.85 6.10 -23.95
C THR A 512 0.27 6.72 -22.69
N ILE A 513 0.17 8.05 -22.64
CA ILE A 513 -0.44 8.74 -21.50
C ILE A 513 -1.87 8.23 -21.28
N GLU A 514 -2.64 8.09 -22.35
CA GLU A 514 -4.01 7.58 -22.32
C GLU A 514 -4.07 6.15 -21.77
N GLN A 515 -3.22 5.24 -22.27
CA GLN A 515 -3.16 3.86 -21.77
C GLN A 515 -2.79 3.81 -20.27
N ALA A 516 -1.86 4.68 -19.84
CA ALA A 516 -1.44 4.77 -18.45
C ALA A 516 -2.55 5.36 -17.56
N MET A 517 -3.27 6.38 -18.01
CA MET A 517 -4.41 6.96 -17.28
C MET A 517 -5.57 5.97 -17.20
N MET A 518 -5.96 5.37 -18.32
CA MET A 518 -7.02 4.35 -18.38
C MET A 518 -6.73 3.17 -17.44
N SER A 519 -5.47 2.77 -17.27
CA SER A 519 -5.12 1.72 -16.31
C SER A 519 -5.41 2.10 -14.84
N ARG A 520 -5.50 3.40 -14.54
CA ARG A 520 -5.67 3.96 -13.19
C ARG A 520 -7.00 4.68 -12.99
N GLU A 521 -7.89 4.65 -13.96
CA GLU A 521 -9.22 5.25 -13.85
C GLU A 521 -10.20 4.30 -13.17
N VAL A 522 -10.90 4.77 -12.15
CA VAL A 522 -11.95 4.02 -11.44
C VAL A 522 -13.20 4.89 -11.27
N PRO A 523 -14.42 4.31 -11.34
CA PRO A 523 -15.63 5.08 -11.21
C PRO A 523 -15.82 5.64 -9.80
N TYR A 524 -16.46 6.81 -9.70
CA TYR A 524 -16.98 7.35 -8.44
C TYR A 524 -18.39 7.91 -8.61
N ILE A 525 -19.10 8.00 -7.49
CA ILE A 525 -20.36 8.72 -7.35
C ILE A 525 -20.37 9.46 -6.00
N ILE A 526 -20.83 10.71 -6.03
CA ILE A 526 -21.21 11.49 -4.86
C ILE A 526 -22.72 11.70 -4.94
N TRP A 527 -23.46 11.10 -4.02
CA TRP A 527 -24.91 11.12 -3.96
C TRP A 527 -25.38 11.77 -2.67
N ALA A 528 -26.43 12.59 -2.74
CA ALA A 528 -27.08 13.16 -1.58
C ALA A 528 -28.54 12.71 -1.51
N ASN A 529 -29.01 12.35 -0.31
CA ASN A 529 -30.43 12.13 -0.10
C ASN A 529 -31.22 13.45 -0.24
N ASP A 530 -32.54 13.39 -0.35
CA ASP A 530 -33.37 14.59 -0.60
C ASP A 530 -33.19 15.66 0.48
N SER A 531 -33.00 15.26 1.74
CA SER A 531 -32.73 16.18 2.86
C SER A 531 -31.44 16.98 2.63
N ALA A 532 -30.31 16.31 2.38
CA ALA A 532 -29.05 16.98 2.06
C ALA A 532 -29.12 17.74 0.73
N GLY A 533 -29.75 17.15 -0.29
CA GLY A 533 -29.92 17.74 -1.61
C GLY A 533 -30.59 19.11 -1.57
N ASN A 534 -31.68 19.22 -0.81
CA ASN A 534 -32.42 20.48 -0.63
C ASN A 534 -31.65 21.47 0.24
N SER A 535 -31.11 21.04 1.39
CA SER A 535 -30.44 21.95 2.33
C SER A 535 -29.11 22.50 1.81
N LEU A 536 -28.39 21.72 0.99
CA LEU A 536 -27.10 22.11 0.40
C LEU A 536 -27.25 22.75 -0.98
N ASP A 537 -28.46 22.77 -1.56
CA ASP A 537 -28.66 23.08 -2.98
C ASP A 537 -27.69 22.26 -3.84
N PHE A 538 -27.69 20.93 -3.62
CA PHE A 538 -26.62 20.04 -4.08
C PHE A 538 -26.45 20.09 -5.59
N ALA A 539 -27.53 20.07 -6.36
CA ALA A 539 -27.47 20.08 -7.83
C ALA A 539 -26.79 21.36 -8.37
N SER A 540 -27.08 22.52 -7.77
CA SER A 540 -26.44 23.79 -8.13
C SER A 540 -24.97 23.82 -7.69
N SER A 541 -24.69 23.40 -6.45
CA SER A 541 -23.32 23.32 -5.91
C SER A 541 -22.44 22.37 -6.72
N ALA A 542 -22.98 21.23 -7.15
CA ALA A 542 -22.37 20.27 -8.05
C ALA A 542 -22.02 20.89 -9.42
N GLY A 543 -22.96 21.62 -10.02
CA GLY A 543 -22.72 22.33 -11.29
C GLY A 543 -21.61 23.38 -11.21
N ASN A 544 -21.32 23.90 -10.02
CA ASN A 544 -20.29 24.91 -9.77
C ASN A 544 -18.93 24.32 -9.33
N LEU A 545 -18.77 23.00 -9.33
CA LEU A 545 -17.50 22.36 -8.97
C LEU A 545 -16.38 22.63 -9.99
N GLY A 546 -16.69 23.06 -11.22
CA GLY A 546 -15.68 23.28 -12.25
C GLY A 546 -14.91 22.00 -12.59
N LEU A 547 -15.62 20.87 -12.65
CA LEU A 547 -15.09 19.60 -13.14
C LEU A 547 -14.87 19.67 -14.66
N PRO A 548 -13.95 18.86 -15.22
CA PRO A 548 -13.85 18.71 -16.67
C PRO A 548 -15.11 18.04 -17.25
N GLU A 549 -15.30 18.10 -18.56
CA GLU A 549 -16.50 17.58 -19.25
C GLU A 549 -16.81 16.11 -18.95
N ASP A 550 -15.78 15.28 -18.80
CA ASP A 550 -15.90 13.86 -18.45
C ASP A 550 -15.82 13.57 -16.95
N ASN A 551 -15.85 14.61 -16.11
CA ASN A 551 -15.77 14.53 -14.65
C ASN A 551 -14.56 13.73 -14.10
N THR A 552 -13.51 13.53 -14.90
CA THR A 552 -12.33 12.77 -14.50
C THR A 552 -11.35 13.64 -13.72
N ILE A 553 -11.02 13.23 -12.50
CA ILE A 553 -10.14 13.98 -11.58
C ILE A 553 -9.16 13.06 -10.87
N SER A 554 -8.06 13.59 -10.32
CA SER A 554 -7.22 12.81 -9.40
C SER A 554 -7.95 12.50 -8.09
N ALA A 555 -7.72 11.30 -7.54
CA ALA A 555 -8.34 10.84 -6.29
C ALA A 555 -8.14 11.82 -5.11
N ASN A 556 -7.01 12.52 -5.07
CA ASN A 556 -6.70 13.48 -4.01
C ASN A 556 -7.63 14.71 -3.96
N TYR A 557 -8.42 14.96 -5.01
CA TYR A 557 -9.42 16.04 -4.99
C TYR A 557 -10.76 15.64 -4.36
N LEU A 558 -11.03 14.34 -4.21
CA LEU A 558 -12.35 13.86 -3.81
C LEU A 558 -12.77 14.39 -2.43
N GLY A 559 -11.87 14.34 -1.44
CA GLY A 559 -12.15 14.89 -0.11
C GLY A 559 -12.40 16.40 -0.11
N ALA A 560 -11.67 17.15 -0.94
CA ALA A 560 -11.85 18.60 -1.09
C ALA A 560 -13.23 18.94 -1.70
N ILE A 561 -13.66 18.16 -2.69
CA ILE A 561 -14.97 18.29 -3.33
C ILE A 561 -16.10 18.04 -2.31
N VAL A 562 -15.98 17.00 -1.48
CA VAL A 562 -16.97 16.71 -0.44
C VAL A 562 -17.10 17.89 0.53
N LEU A 563 -15.97 18.43 1.00
CA LEU A 563 -15.98 19.61 1.88
C LEU A 563 -16.63 20.83 1.22
N GLN A 564 -16.34 21.07 -0.06
CA GLN A 564 -16.93 22.19 -0.81
C GLN A 564 -18.44 22.03 -1.00
N LEU A 565 -18.91 20.83 -1.38
CA LEU A 565 -20.34 20.54 -1.51
C LEU A 565 -21.11 20.72 -0.19
N MET A 566 -20.42 20.51 0.94
CA MET A 566 -20.97 20.70 2.27
C MET A 566 -20.82 22.14 2.82
N GLY A 567 -20.17 23.04 2.07
CA GLY A 567 -19.97 24.44 2.47
C GLY A 567 -18.92 24.65 3.57
N TYR A 568 -17.87 23.84 3.58
CA TYR A 568 -16.74 23.93 4.52
C TYR A 568 -15.57 24.79 3.98
N ASP A 569 -15.85 25.76 3.11
CA ASP A 569 -14.83 26.70 2.62
C ASP A 569 -14.18 27.48 3.78
N GLY A 570 -12.85 27.67 3.71
CA GLY A 570 -12.08 28.39 4.73
C GLY A 570 -11.74 27.58 5.99
N TYR A 571 -12.18 26.31 6.09
CA TYR A 571 -11.84 25.47 7.24
C TYR A 571 -10.41 24.93 7.21
N ASP A 572 -9.90 24.63 6.01
CA ASP A 572 -8.53 24.17 5.81
C ASP A 572 -7.97 24.78 4.50
N PRO A 573 -6.93 25.63 4.59
CA PRO A 573 -6.36 26.30 3.43
C PRO A 573 -5.82 25.37 2.34
N TYR A 574 -5.41 24.14 2.70
CA TYR A 574 -4.91 23.19 1.72
C TYR A 574 -6.06 22.60 0.90
N PHE A 575 -7.17 22.21 1.52
CA PHE A 575 -8.35 21.76 0.78
C PHE A 575 -8.94 22.88 -0.09
N ASP A 576 -8.92 24.13 0.37
CA ASP A 576 -9.29 25.29 -0.45
C ASP A 576 -8.35 25.49 -1.65
N PHE A 577 -7.04 25.28 -1.47
CA PHE A 577 -6.08 25.28 -2.57
C PHE A 577 -6.38 24.18 -3.58
N LEU A 578 -6.69 22.96 -3.12
CA LEU A 578 -7.05 21.83 -4.00
C LEU A 578 -8.30 22.13 -4.84
N ASN A 579 -9.29 22.83 -4.26
CA ASN A 579 -10.50 23.26 -4.97
C ASN A 579 -10.23 24.23 -6.13
N GLU A 580 -9.22 25.09 -6.00
CA GLU A 580 -8.78 25.95 -7.10
C GLU A 580 -7.88 25.21 -8.10
N LEU A 581 -6.98 24.36 -7.58
CA LEU A 581 -6.01 23.63 -8.40
C LEU A 581 -6.69 22.73 -9.43
N ARG A 582 -7.73 21.98 -9.03
CA ARG A 582 -8.42 21.03 -9.93
C ARG A 582 -9.05 21.69 -11.16
N LYS A 583 -9.40 22.99 -11.08
CA LYS A 583 -10.00 23.72 -12.21
C LYS A 583 -9.00 23.99 -13.33
N GLU A 584 -7.72 24.01 -13.00
CA GLU A 584 -6.61 24.20 -13.93
C GLU A 584 -5.96 22.86 -14.32
N LEU A 585 -5.84 21.95 -13.34
CA LEU A 585 -5.21 20.64 -13.46
C LEU A 585 -6.11 19.58 -12.81
N PRO A 586 -7.18 19.12 -13.48
CA PRO A 586 -8.10 18.12 -12.92
C PRO A 586 -7.43 16.78 -12.61
N VAL A 587 -6.42 16.39 -13.42
CA VAL A 587 -5.61 15.20 -13.13
C VAL A 587 -4.14 15.61 -13.04
N ILE A 588 -3.52 15.23 -11.94
CA ILE A 588 -2.09 15.33 -11.70
C ILE A 588 -1.59 13.93 -11.36
N THR A 589 -0.58 13.47 -12.07
CA THR A 589 0.29 12.38 -11.62
C THR A 589 1.72 12.91 -11.50
N ARG A 590 2.70 12.03 -11.32
CA ARG A 590 4.10 12.47 -11.21
C ARG A 590 4.65 13.08 -12.51
N TYR A 591 4.23 12.54 -13.65
CA TYR A 591 4.77 12.89 -14.98
C TYR A 591 3.70 13.24 -16.02
N ASN A 592 2.46 12.80 -15.81
CA ASN A 592 1.35 13.00 -16.73
C ASN A 592 0.25 13.82 -16.07
N PHE A 593 -0.43 14.65 -16.86
CA PHE A 593 -1.44 15.59 -16.39
C PHE A 593 -2.63 15.58 -17.33
N LYS A 594 -3.79 16.01 -16.83
CA LYS A 594 -4.93 16.42 -17.66
C LYS A 594 -5.14 17.90 -17.49
N THR A 595 -5.27 18.60 -18.61
CA THR A 595 -5.61 20.02 -18.67
C THR A 595 -6.93 20.18 -19.41
N LYS A 596 -7.39 21.42 -19.61
CA LYS A 596 -8.55 21.71 -20.47
C LYS A 596 -8.38 21.23 -21.92
N ASN A 597 -7.15 21.00 -22.37
CA ASN A 597 -6.82 20.54 -23.72
C ASN A 597 -6.65 19.01 -23.82
N GLY A 598 -6.96 18.27 -22.74
CA GLY A 598 -6.76 16.83 -22.66
C GLY A 598 -5.47 16.44 -21.91
N TYR A 599 -5.05 15.20 -22.11
CA TYR A 599 -3.87 14.62 -21.47
C TYR A 599 -2.55 15.17 -22.07
N THR A 600 -1.57 15.41 -21.22
CA THR A 600 -0.27 16.00 -21.60
C THR A 600 0.83 15.64 -20.59
N ASP A 601 2.07 15.57 -21.04
CA ASP A 601 3.29 15.51 -20.22
C ASP A 601 3.95 16.90 -20.06
N LYS A 602 3.43 17.91 -20.75
CA LYS A 602 3.92 19.29 -20.76
C LYS A 602 2.95 20.23 -20.09
N LEU A 603 3.49 21.05 -19.18
CA LEU A 603 2.78 22.08 -18.45
C LEU A 603 3.32 23.47 -18.81
N THR A 604 2.44 24.47 -18.85
CA THR A 604 2.83 25.89 -18.90
C THR A 604 3.55 26.31 -17.61
N GLU A 605 4.31 27.40 -17.63
CA GLU A 605 4.99 27.92 -16.43
C GLU A 605 4.04 28.13 -15.24
N LYS A 606 2.84 28.65 -15.49
CA LYS A 606 1.79 28.80 -14.47
C LYS A 606 1.39 27.46 -13.86
N GLN A 607 1.19 26.42 -14.69
CA GLN A 607 0.80 25.09 -14.22
C GLN A 607 1.94 24.38 -13.49
N GLN A 608 3.19 24.55 -13.95
CA GLN A 608 4.37 24.04 -13.26
C GLN A 608 4.49 24.65 -11.86
N ALA A 609 4.29 25.97 -11.73
CA ALA A 609 4.27 26.63 -10.43
C ALA A 609 3.16 26.09 -9.50
N LEU A 610 1.98 25.79 -10.03
CA LEU A 610 0.89 25.19 -9.26
C LEU A 610 1.21 23.76 -8.77
N VAL A 611 1.84 22.93 -9.63
CA VAL A 611 2.33 21.61 -9.22
C VAL A 611 3.42 21.73 -8.16
N GLN A 612 4.28 22.74 -8.25
CA GLN A 612 5.30 23.00 -7.26
C GLN A 612 4.70 23.44 -5.91
N ASP A 613 3.70 24.32 -5.93
CA ASP A 613 2.93 24.70 -4.74
C ASP A 613 2.29 23.46 -4.08
N LEU A 614 1.71 22.55 -4.87
CA LEU A 614 1.18 21.28 -4.36
C LEU A 614 2.26 20.45 -3.65
N ARG A 615 3.43 20.29 -4.25
CA ARG A 615 4.54 19.52 -3.65
C ARG A 615 5.02 20.15 -2.34
N ILE A 616 5.18 21.48 -2.30
CA ILE A 616 5.54 22.23 -1.08
C ILE A 616 4.49 22.00 0.02
N TRP A 617 3.21 22.10 -0.32
CA TRP A 617 2.10 21.85 0.61
C TRP A 617 2.16 20.44 1.19
N GLN A 618 2.30 19.41 0.35
CA GLN A 618 2.33 18.02 0.78
C GLN A 618 3.50 17.77 1.75
N TYR A 619 4.70 18.23 1.41
CA TYR A 619 5.87 18.08 2.27
C TYR A 619 5.69 18.82 3.59
N TYR A 620 5.14 20.03 3.55
CA TYR A 620 4.81 20.80 4.76
C TYR A 620 3.81 20.05 5.64
N ARG A 621 2.73 19.50 5.07
CA ARG A 621 1.71 18.76 5.83
C ARG A 621 2.25 17.49 6.47
N MET A 622 3.08 16.74 5.75
CA MET A 622 3.69 15.52 6.28
C MET A 622 4.70 15.80 7.39
N THR A 623 5.45 16.91 7.33
CA THR A 623 6.61 17.13 8.23
C THR A 623 6.40 18.19 9.32
N SER A 624 5.61 19.23 9.05
CA SER A 624 5.63 20.48 9.82
C SER A 624 4.25 20.96 10.25
N ASP A 625 3.22 20.80 9.42
CA ASP A 625 1.84 21.14 9.77
C ASP A 625 1.32 20.09 10.77
N LYS A 626 1.11 20.47 12.02
CA LYS A 626 0.58 19.55 13.03
C LYS A 626 -0.94 19.60 13.01
N ALA A 627 -1.58 18.43 13.01
CA ALA A 627 -2.94 18.33 13.51
C ALA A 627 -2.88 18.35 15.04
N ASN A 628 -3.74 19.17 15.66
CA ASN A 628 -3.86 19.24 17.12
C ASN A 628 -4.50 17.98 17.68
#